data_AF-A0A925H7D0-F1
#
_entry.id   AF-A0A925H7D0-F1
#
_cell.length_a   1.000
_cell.length_b   1.000
_cell.length_c   1.000
_cell.angle_alpha   90.00
_cell.angle_beta   90.00
_cell.angle_gamma   90.00
#
_symmetry.space_group_name_H-M   'P 1'
#
loop_
_entity.id
_entity.type
_entity.pdbx_description
1 polymer ?
#
loop_
_entity_poly.entity_id
_entity_poly.type
_entity_poly.pdbx_seq_one_letter_code
_entity_poly.pdbx_strand_id
1 'polypeptide(L)'
;VPVVAGENDFTAYAFNRDNVKSADALLELRGADSLRRVPTTHVLAVGVNEYENPHYNLKFAVADATDFVSEVKRQRTLIEPGGKIESAMLVNKEATKGNIGTALRRLSGAETGPLAAGTPKALETLTRAEPEDVVVVYFAGHGTAQQNRFYLIPHDLGYTGEINVKTEFSLKSILDHSLNDVEMEALFEPINASQLLFVIDACNSGQALEAEEKRRGPMNSKGLAQLAYEKGMYILTAAQSYQLANEAAALGHGFLTYVLVEEGLKKGQADSVAARDGQIMVREWFDYAAERVPRLHMERVKQKRGLGVVFTGEKDVQRPRTFYRREMDSRPLVIAQRDAARTGQ
;
A
#
# COMPACT_ATOMS: atom_id res chain seq x y z
N VAL A 1 -9.86 19.73 13.94
CA VAL A 1 -8.67 18.86 13.89
C VAL A 1 -8.28 18.54 15.33
N PRO A 2 -8.18 17.25 15.70
CA PRO A 2 -7.76 16.86 17.04
C PRO A 2 -6.30 17.26 17.30
N VAL A 3 -5.98 17.62 18.54
CA VAL A 3 -4.61 17.90 19.01
C VAL A 3 -4.12 16.70 19.81
N VAL A 4 -2.89 16.25 19.56
CA VAL A 4 -2.23 15.15 20.27
C VAL A 4 -1.25 15.66 21.32
N ALA A 5 -0.79 14.81 22.22
CA ALA A 5 0.28 15.17 23.15
C ALA A 5 1.58 15.50 22.40
N GLY A 6 2.30 16.54 22.86
CA GLY A 6 3.53 17.00 22.22
C GLY A 6 3.26 17.99 21.08
N GLU A 7 4.20 18.13 20.15
CA GLU A 7 4.07 19.14 19.08
C GLU A 7 3.08 18.67 18.01
N ASN A 8 2.28 19.64 17.54
CA ASN A 8 1.30 19.53 16.47
C ASN A 8 1.56 20.67 15.49
N ASP A 9 1.84 20.33 14.24
CA ASP A 9 2.15 21.31 13.20
C ASP A 9 0.93 21.47 12.29
N PHE A 10 0.31 22.66 12.32
CA PHE A 10 -0.80 23.00 11.44
C PHE A 10 -0.28 23.85 10.29
N THR A 11 -0.57 23.43 9.06
CA THR A 11 -0.24 24.18 7.85
C THR A 11 -1.53 24.55 7.12
N ALA A 12 -1.66 25.82 6.77
CA ALA A 12 -2.72 26.31 5.89
C ALA A 12 -2.10 26.95 4.65
N TYR A 13 -2.62 26.58 3.48
CA TYR A 13 -2.29 27.18 2.19
C TYR A 13 -3.54 27.25 1.32
N ALA A 14 -3.48 28.07 0.29
CA ALA A 14 -4.52 28.18 -0.72
C ALA A 14 -3.91 28.10 -2.12
N PHE A 15 -4.71 27.71 -3.09
CA PHE A 15 -4.35 27.79 -4.51
C PHE A 15 -5.15 28.90 -5.17
N ASN A 16 -4.51 29.65 -6.07
CA ASN A 16 -5.23 30.58 -6.93
C ASN A 16 -5.87 29.86 -8.13
N ARG A 17 -6.55 30.62 -9.01
CA ARG A 17 -7.22 30.07 -10.21
C ARG A 17 -6.27 29.39 -11.19
N ASP A 18 -4.98 29.71 -11.13
CA ASP A 18 -3.94 29.15 -12.00
C ASP A 18 -3.21 27.96 -11.33
N ASN A 19 -3.75 27.43 -10.22
CA ASN A 19 -3.18 26.32 -9.46
C ASN A 19 -1.79 26.63 -8.85
N VAL A 20 -1.50 27.90 -8.60
CA VAL A 20 -0.29 28.34 -7.89
C VAL A 20 -0.58 28.34 -6.39
N LYS A 21 0.24 27.58 -5.63
CA LYS A 21 0.17 27.51 -4.16
C LYS A 21 0.60 28.85 -3.55
N SER A 22 -0.10 29.29 -2.51
CA SER A 22 0.35 30.37 -1.63
C SER A 22 1.60 29.97 -0.84
N ALA A 23 2.21 30.93 -0.15
CA ALA A 23 3.07 30.58 0.97
C ALA A 23 2.27 29.82 2.05
N ASP A 24 2.97 28.99 2.82
CA ASP A 24 2.38 28.27 3.96
C ASP A 24 2.21 29.21 5.15
N ALA A 25 1.01 29.20 5.75
CA ALA A 25 0.78 29.74 7.08
C ALA A 25 0.89 28.61 8.09
N LEU A 26 1.83 28.75 9.03
CA LEU A 26 2.15 27.73 10.02
C LEU A 26 1.61 28.11 11.39
N LEU A 27 1.08 27.13 12.11
CA LEU A 27 0.72 27.23 13.52
C LEU A 27 1.24 26.00 14.23
N GLU A 28 2.18 26.19 15.15
CA GLU A 28 2.70 25.13 16.01
C GLU A 28 1.97 25.18 17.36
N LEU A 29 1.40 24.05 17.78
CA LEU A 29 0.74 23.91 19.07
C LEU A 29 1.35 22.75 19.84
N ARG A 30 1.61 22.96 21.13
CA ARG A 30 2.04 21.88 22.03
C ARG A 30 0.84 21.38 22.84
N GLY A 31 0.35 20.19 22.50
CA GLY A 31 -0.71 19.53 23.26
C GLY A 31 -0.20 19.02 24.61
N ALA A 32 -1.08 19.02 25.59
CA ALA A 32 -0.77 18.61 26.95
C ALA A 32 -0.40 17.12 27.03
N ASP A 33 0.50 16.74 27.95
CA ASP A 33 0.87 15.34 28.18
C ASP A 33 -0.31 14.47 28.64
N SER A 34 -1.37 15.06 29.19
CA SER A 34 -2.62 14.36 29.54
C SER A 34 -3.38 13.81 28.33
N LEU A 35 -3.06 14.27 27.12
CA LEU A 35 -3.61 13.74 25.86
C LEU A 35 -2.86 12.49 25.39
N ARG A 36 -1.75 12.11 26.04
CA ARG A 36 -0.88 11.03 25.58
C ARG A 36 -1.60 9.69 25.68
N ARG A 37 -1.60 8.94 24.59
CA ARG A 37 -2.13 7.57 24.50
C ARG A 37 -1.06 6.62 24.01
N VAL A 38 -1.28 5.33 24.26
CA VAL A 38 -0.52 4.26 23.62
C VAL A 38 -0.96 4.21 22.15
N PRO A 39 -0.06 4.44 21.19
CA PRO A 39 -0.41 4.38 19.78
C PRO A 39 -0.67 2.94 19.34
N THR A 40 -1.51 2.81 18.32
CA THR A 40 -1.86 1.56 17.66
C THR A 40 -1.27 1.55 16.25
N THR A 41 -0.62 0.45 15.88
CA THR A 41 -0.37 0.14 14.47
C THR A 41 -1.49 -0.75 13.96
N HIS A 42 -2.33 -0.21 13.08
CA HIS A 42 -3.33 -0.96 12.35
C HIS A 42 -2.73 -1.52 11.06
N VAL A 43 -2.90 -2.82 10.82
CA VAL A 43 -2.44 -3.48 9.59
C VAL A 43 -3.61 -4.21 8.92
N LEU A 44 -4.05 -3.72 7.77
CA LEU A 44 -5.00 -4.42 6.90
C LEU A 44 -4.24 -5.01 5.73
N ALA A 45 -4.25 -6.34 5.58
CA ALA A 45 -3.70 -6.98 4.39
C ALA A 45 -4.74 -7.79 3.63
N VAL A 46 -4.71 -7.62 2.32
CA VAL A 46 -5.62 -8.26 1.38
C VAL A 46 -4.79 -9.06 0.39
N GLY A 47 -5.08 -10.35 0.28
CA GLY A 47 -4.39 -11.26 -0.64
C GLY A 47 -5.38 -12.11 -1.42
N VAL A 48 -5.42 -11.98 -2.73
CA VAL A 48 -6.40 -12.69 -3.58
C VAL A 48 -5.69 -13.66 -4.52
N ASN A 49 -5.65 -14.93 -4.13
CA ASN A 49 -5.22 -16.01 -5.02
C ASN A 49 -6.41 -16.61 -5.75
N GLU A 50 -7.47 -16.91 -5.02
CA GLU A 50 -8.68 -17.52 -5.56
C GLU A 50 -9.70 -16.43 -5.80
N TYR A 51 -10.14 -16.33 -7.05
CA TYR A 51 -11.20 -15.44 -7.50
C TYR A 51 -12.49 -16.25 -7.70
N GLU A 52 -13.65 -15.59 -7.65
CA GLU A 52 -14.94 -16.20 -7.99
C GLU A 52 -14.89 -16.88 -9.37
N ASN A 53 -14.10 -16.32 -10.28
CA ASN A 53 -13.74 -16.91 -11.55
C ASN A 53 -12.33 -17.52 -11.50
N PRO A 54 -12.21 -18.87 -11.54
CA PRO A 54 -10.92 -19.55 -11.42
C PRO A 54 -9.92 -19.21 -12.52
N HIS A 55 -10.37 -18.69 -13.67
CA HIS A 55 -9.45 -18.25 -14.72
C HIS A 55 -8.58 -17.07 -14.26
N TYR A 56 -9.03 -16.29 -13.28
CA TYR A 56 -8.27 -15.16 -12.74
C TYR A 56 -7.34 -15.57 -11.59
N ASN A 57 -7.25 -16.85 -11.24
CA ASN A 57 -6.48 -17.25 -10.06
C ASN A 57 -4.99 -16.89 -10.14
N LEU A 58 -4.47 -16.44 -9.00
CA LEU A 58 -3.05 -16.16 -8.75
C LEU A 58 -2.48 -17.20 -7.77
N LYS A 59 -1.16 -17.17 -7.58
CA LYS A 59 -0.44 -18.16 -6.77
C LYS A 59 0.08 -17.60 -5.44
N PHE A 60 0.54 -16.35 -5.43
CA PHE A 60 1.38 -15.83 -4.32
C PHE A 60 0.74 -14.71 -3.51
N ALA A 61 -0.36 -14.10 -3.95
CA ALA A 61 -0.96 -12.95 -3.28
C ALA A 61 -1.31 -13.20 -1.80
N VAL A 62 -1.77 -14.40 -1.45
CA VAL A 62 -2.02 -14.76 -0.04
C VAL A 62 -0.72 -14.88 0.75
N ALA A 63 0.29 -15.57 0.22
CA ALA A 63 1.60 -15.70 0.87
C ALA A 63 2.27 -14.34 1.05
N ASP A 64 2.17 -13.48 0.04
CA ASP A 64 2.67 -12.12 0.04
C ASP A 64 2.02 -11.27 1.15
N ALA A 65 0.69 -11.31 1.26
CA ALA A 65 -0.03 -10.62 2.32
C ALA A 65 0.33 -11.17 3.73
N THR A 66 0.45 -12.49 3.88
CA THR A 66 0.82 -13.13 5.15
C THR A 66 2.20 -12.68 5.62
N ASP A 67 3.19 -12.74 4.74
CA ASP A 67 4.58 -12.43 5.09
C ASP A 67 4.78 -10.94 5.33
N PHE A 68 4.11 -10.09 4.54
CA PHE A 68 4.11 -8.65 4.75
C PHE A 68 3.57 -8.28 6.14
N VAL A 69 2.38 -8.77 6.51
CA VAL A 69 1.80 -8.50 7.84
C VAL A 69 2.71 -9.01 8.94
N SER A 70 3.22 -10.23 8.80
CA SER A 70 4.04 -10.87 9.84
C SER A 70 5.31 -10.07 10.12
N GLU A 71 6.00 -9.63 9.07
CA GLU A 71 7.23 -8.85 9.21
C GLU A 71 6.97 -7.42 9.70
N VAL A 72 5.94 -6.73 9.18
CA VAL A 72 5.57 -5.39 9.68
C VAL A 72 5.22 -5.45 11.16
N LYS A 73 4.42 -6.43 11.60
CA LYS A 73 4.09 -6.59 13.03
C LYS A 73 5.35 -6.83 13.86
N ARG A 74 6.24 -7.71 13.40
CA ARG A 74 7.51 -8.00 14.10
C ARG A 74 8.36 -6.74 14.28
N GLN A 75 8.52 -5.95 13.23
CA GLN A 75 9.32 -4.71 13.27
C GLN A 75 8.67 -3.64 14.15
N ARG A 76 7.34 -3.49 14.08
CA ARG A 76 6.62 -2.56 14.97
C ARG A 76 6.75 -2.95 16.43
N THR A 77 6.72 -4.24 16.78
CA THR A 77 7.00 -4.71 18.15
C THR A 77 8.42 -4.40 18.60
N LEU A 78 9.42 -4.44 17.69
CA LEU A 78 10.80 -4.07 18.03
C LEU A 78 10.97 -2.57 18.26
N ILE A 79 10.40 -1.75 17.39
CA ILE A 79 10.50 -0.28 17.45
C ILE A 79 9.69 0.26 18.62
N GLU A 80 8.54 -0.35 18.90
CA GLU A 80 7.58 0.12 19.89
C GLU A 80 7.06 -1.04 20.76
N PRO A 81 7.88 -1.56 21.70
CA PRO A 81 7.53 -2.75 22.50
C PRO A 81 6.25 -2.60 23.35
N GLY A 82 5.85 -1.38 23.67
CA GLY A 82 4.62 -1.06 24.40
C GLY A 82 3.43 -0.66 23.51
N GLY A 83 3.63 -0.57 22.19
CA GLY A 83 2.60 -0.17 21.23
C GLY A 83 1.56 -1.26 21.01
N LYS A 84 0.33 -0.87 20.68
CA LYS A 84 -0.72 -1.82 20.32
C LYS A 84 -0.58 -2.18 18.84
N ILE A 85 -0.84 -3.44 18.50
CA ILE A 85 -0.89 -3.87 17.09
C ILE A 85 -2.24 -4.54 16.85
N GLU A 86 -3.01 -3.96 15.94
CA GLU A 86 -4.28 -4.50 15.46
C GLU A 86 -4.11 -4.90 14.00
N SER A 87 -4.45 -6.13 13.66
CA SER A 87 -4.23 -6.62 12.30
C SER A 87 -5.39 -7.47 11.82
N ALA A 88 -5.87 -7.17 10.62
CA ALA A 88 -6.85 -8.00 9.92
C ALA A 88 -6.29 -8.44 8.57
N MET A 89 -6.58 -9.69 8.23
CA MET A 89 -6.29 -10.25 6.92
C MET A 89 -7.60 -10.62 6.24
N LEU A 90 -7.70 -10.28 4.95
CA LEU A 90 -8.78 -10.70 4.07
C LEU A 90 -8.15 -11.51 2.94
N VAL A 91 -8.43 -12.81 2.88
CA VAL A 91 -7.82 -13.70 1.88
C VAL A 91 -8.88 -14.40 1.05
N ASN A 92 -8.63 -14.53 -0.27
CA ASN A 92 -9.52 -15.23 -1.20
C ASN A 92 -10.98 -14.80 -1.02
N LYS A 93 -11.90 -15.73 -0.72
CA LYS A 93 -13.33 -15.50 -0.51
C LYS A 93 -13.68 -14.41 0.51
N GLU A 94 -12.77 -14.07 1.42
CA GLU A 94 -12.96 -13.00 2.39
C GLU A 94 -12.58 -11.62 1.84
N ALA A 95 -11.72 -11.57 0.81
CA ALA A 95 -11.27 -10.36 0.15
C ALA A 95 -12.29 -9.85 -0.87
N THR A 96 -13.51 -9.55 -0.43
CA THR A 96 -14.57 -8.98 -1.26
C THR A 96 -14.53 -7.45 -1.27
N LYS A 97 -15.11 -6.81 -2.27
CA LYS A 97 -15.27 -5.34 -2.31
C LYS A 97 -15.94 -4.82 -1.04
N GLY A 98 -16.99 -5.52 -0.59
CA GLY A 98 -17.72 -5.19 0.64
C GLY A 98 -16.86 -5.26 1.89
N ASN A 99 -16.11 -6.35 2.08
CA ASN A 99 -15.29 -6.56 3.28
C ASN A 99 -14.10 -5.59 3.34
N ILE A 100 -13.46 -5.29 2.21
CA ILE A 100 -12.40 -4.28 2.13
C ILE A 100 -12.98 -2.91 2.52
N GLY A 101 -14.16 -2.56 2.00
CA GLY A 101 -14.86 -1.34 2.38
C GLY A 101 -15.20 -1.27 3.88
N THR A 102 -15.69 -2.36 4.47
CA THR A 102 -15.95 -2.44 5.93
C THR A 102 -14.68 -2.25 6.73
N ALA A 103 -13.57 -2.87 6.33
CA ALA A 103 -12.29 -2.72 7.02
C ALA A 103 -11.84 -1.25 7.07
N LEU A 104 -11.90 -0.54 5.94
CA LEU A 104 -11.53 0.87 5.86
C LEU A 104 -12.52 1.78 6.61
N ARG A 105 -13.83 1.50 6.57
CA ARG A 105 -14.82 2.24 7.37
C ARG A 105 -14.67 2.03 8.87
N ARG A 106 -14.15 0.88 9.32
CA ARG A 106 -13.79 0.67 10.72
C ARG A 106 -12.59 1.51 11.13
N LEU A 107 -11.55 1.53 10.29
CA LEU A 107 -10.37 2.38 10.51
C LEU A 107 -10.72 3.87 10.55
N SER A 108 -11.74 4.32 9.80
CA SER A 108 -12.22 5.70 9.88
C SER A 108 -13.18 5.97 11.04
N GLY A 109 -13.70 4.93 11.68
CA GLY A 109 -14.77 5.03 12.68
C GLY A 109 -16.15 5.30 12.09
N ALA A 110 -16.31 5.29 10.77
CA ALA A 110 -17.61 5.40 10.10
C ALA A 110 -18.49 4.14 10.31
N GLU A 111 -17.86 3.00 10.59
CA GLU A 111 -18.53 1.75 10.94
C GLU A 111 -18.04 1.30 12.32
N THR A 112 -18.94 1.21 13.29
CA THR A 112 -18.65 0.80 14.67
C THR A 112 -19.69 -0.21 15.15
N GLY A 113 -19.37 -0.97 16.19
CA GLY A 113 -20.29 -2.00 16.73
C GLY A 113 -20.15 -3.37 16.04
N PRO A 114 -21.12 -4.29 16.24
CA PRO A 114 -21.03 -5.67 15.76
C PRO A 114 -20.92 -5.76 14.24
N LEU A 115 -20.17 -6.76 13.75
CA LEU A 115 -20.09 -7.06 12.33
C LEU A 115 -21.42 -7.62 11.81
N ALA A 116 -21.76 -7.28 10.56
CA ALA A 116 -22.85 -7.94 9.85
C ALA A 116 -22.57 -9.45 9.71
N ALA A 117 -23.63 -10.26 9.77
CA ALA A 117 -23.51 -11.71 9.62
C ALA A 117 -22.79 -12.08 8.30
N GLY A 118 -21.82 -12.99 8.39
CA GLY A 118 -21.00 -13.42 7.24
C GLY A 118 -19.76 -12.55 6.98
N THR A 119 -19.60 -11.43 7.69
CA THR A 119 -18.37 -10.63 7.61
C THR A 119 -17.23 -11.34 8.36
N PRO A 120 -15.98 -11.33 7.84
CA PRO A 120 -14.84 -11.96 8.51
C PRO A 120 -14.58 -11.39 9.90
N LYS A 121 -14.55 -12.26 10.91
CA LYS A 121 -14.29 -11.87 12.31
C LYS A 121 -12.95 -11.17 12.52
N ALA A 122 -11.98 -11.41 11.63
CA ALA A 122 -10.70 -10.70 11.66
C ALA A 122 -10.88 -9.16 11.66
N LEU A 123 -11.95 -8.65 11.03
CA LEU A 123 -12.24 -7.23 11.00
C LEU A 123 -12.65 -6.67 12.38
N GLU A 124 -13.06 -7.50 13.36
CA GLU A 124 -13.32 -7.10 14.77
C GLU A 124 -12.11 -6.49 15.45
N THR A 125 -10.92 -6.83 14.97
CA THR A 125 -9.67 -6.30 15.51
C THR A 125 -9.44 -4.84 15.10
N LEU A 126 -10.05 -4.34 14.03
CA LEU A 126 -9.82 -2.98 13.55
C LEU A 126 -10.75 -2.00 14.24
N THR A 127 -10.17 -1.03 14.95
CA THR A 127 -10.91 0.11 15.51
C THR A 127 -10.64 1.39 14.75
N ARG A 128 -11.36 2.46 15.13
CA ARG A 128 -11.10 3.82 14.64
C ARG A 128 -9.64 4.19 14.91
N ALA A 129 -8.94 4.64 13.87
CA ALA A 129 -7.60 5.18 13.97
C ALA A 129 -7.63 6.61 14.51
N GLU A 130 -6.68 6.92 15.38
CA GLU A 130 -6.44 8.24 15.95
C GLU A 130 -5.14 8.84 15.42
N PRO A 131 -4.88 10.15 15.59
CA PRO A 131 -3.80 10.80 14.85
C PRO A 131 -2.40 10.25 15.16
N GLU A 132 -2.16 9.71 16.35
CA GLU A 132 -0.88 9.09 16.72
C GLU A 132 -0.70 7.67 16.15
N ASP A 133 -1.74 7.10 15.55
CA ASP A 133 -1.72 5.73 15.01
C ASP A 133 -1.03 5.65 13.66
N VAL A 134 -0.52 4.45 13.36
CA VAL A 134 -0.01 4.07 12.03
C VAL A 134 -1.04 3.16 11.38
N VAL A 135 -1.46 3.50 10.16
CA VAL A 135 -2.34 2.64 9.35
C VAL A 135 -1.56 2.13 8.16
N VAL A 136 -1.40 0.80 8.06
CA VAL A 136 -0.76 0.13 6.94
C VAL A 136 -1.80 -0.70 6.21
N VAL A 137 -2.03 -0.39 4.94
CA VAL A 137 -2.89 -1.18 4.05
C VAL A 137 -2.01 -1.84 2.99
N TYR A 138 -2.17 -3.15 2.82
CA TYR A 138 -1.48 -3.95 1.82
C TYR A 138 -2.49 -4.67 0.95
N PHE A 139 -2.32 -4.59 -0.37
CA PHE A 139 -3.12 -5.33 -1.33
C PHE A 139 -2.22 -6.08 -2.29
N ALA A 140 -2.42 -7.40 -2.41
CA ALA A 140 -1.85 -8.22 -3.47
C ALA A 140 -2.98 -8.93 -4.25
N GLY A 141 -2.96 -8.79 -5.58
CA GLY A 141 -4.00 -9.35 -6.44
C GLY A 141 -3.98 -8.77 -7.86
N HIS A 142 -5.12 -8.87 -8.55
CA HIS A 142 -5.35 -8.20 -9.82
C HIS A 142 -5.70 -6.73 -9.64
N GLY A 143 -5.24 -5.93 -10.59
CA GLY A 143 -5.67 -4.56 -10.78
C GLY A 143 -5.83 -4.27 -12.27
N THR A 144 -6.52 -3.18 -12.58
CA THR A 144 -6.64 -2.71 -13.96
C THR A 144 -6.76 -1.20 -14.03
N ALA A 145 -6.43 -0.65 -15.20
CA ALA A 145 -6.56 0.76 -15.50
C ALA A 145 -7.51 0.93 -16.69
N GLN A 146 -8.59 1.69 -16.52
CA GLN A 146 -9.58 1.96 -17.57
C GLN A 146 -9.97 3.44 -17.54
N GLN A 147 -9.97 4.11 -18.70
CA GLN A 147 -10.43 5.51 -18.83
C GLN A 147 -9.82 6.48 -17.79
N ASN A 148 -8.50 6.37 -17.52
CA ASN A 148 -7.77 7.14 -16.50
C ASN A 148 -8.23 6.88 -15.05
N ARG A 149 -8.76 5.70 -14.77
CA ARG A 149 -9.17 5.25 -13.44
C ARG A 149 -8.44 3.97 -13.09
N PHE A 150 -8.09 3.82 -11.83
CA PHE A 150 -7.47 2.62 -11.31
C PHE A 150 -8.49 1.78 -10.55
N TYR A 151 -8.38 0.45 -10.67
CA TYR A 151 -9.26 -0.50 -10.02
C TYR A 151 -8.44 -1.62 -9.36
N LEU A 152 -8.72 -1.89 -8.09
CA LEU A 152 -8.36 -3.14 -7.43
C LEU A 152 -9.47 -4.15 -7.64
N ILE A 153 -9.13 -5.36 -8.08
CA ILE A 153 -10.10 -6.42 -8.36
C ILE A 153 -10.11 -7.39 -7.17
N PRO A 154 -11.16 -7.39 -6.34
CA PRO A 154 -11.31 -8.31 -5.22
C PRO A 154 -11.81 -9.68 -5.70
N HIS A 155 -12.00 -10.61 -4.76
CA HIS A 155 -12.46 -11.96 -5.06
C HIS A 155 -13.79 -12.03 -5.82
N ASP A 156 -14.75 -11.19 -5.43
CA ASP A 156 -16.11 -11.12 -5.97
C ASP A 156 -16.18 -10.30 -7.27
N LEU A 157 -15.30 -10.58 -8.23
CA LEU A 157 -15.18 -9.83 -9.49
C LEU A 157 -16.44 -9.84 -10.37
N GLY A 158 -17.45 -10.66 -10.03
CA GLY A 158 -18.78 -10.63 -10.65
C GLY A 158 -18.85 -11.10 -12.10
N TYR A 159 -17.78 -11.67 -12.65
CA TYR A 159 -17.69 -12.11 -14.04
C TYR A 159 -17.17 -13.54 -14.15
N THR A 160 -17.93 -14.42 -14.79
CA THR A 160 -17.64 -15.87 -14.88
C THR A 160 -17.12 -16.34 -16.25
N GLY A 161 -16.87 -15.44 -17.21
CA GLY A 161 -16.38 -15.79 -18.54
C GLY A 161 -14.85 -15.87 -18.66
N GLU A 162 -14.33 -16.07 -19.87
CA GLU A 162 -12.88 -16.20 -20.12
C GLU A 162 -12.11 -14.89 -19.89
N ILE A 163 -10.80 -14.97 -19.59
CA ILE A 163 -9.89 -13.83 -19.35
C ILE A 163 -9.79 -12.87 -20.54
N ASN A 164 -10.01 -13.36 -21.76
CA ASN A 164 -9.96 -12.55 -22.97
C ASN A 164 -11.26 -11.78 -23.14
N VAL A 165 -11.45 -10.77 -22.30
CA VAL A 165 -12.56 -9.81 -22.29
C VAL A 165 -12.67 -9.16 -23.68
N LYS A 166 -13.60 -9.68 -24.51
CA LYS A 166 -13.85 -9.17 -25.88
C LYS A 166 -15.07 -8.27 -25.98
N THR A 167 -15.85 -8.13 -24.91
CA THR A 167 -17.10 -7.37 -24.92
C THR A 167 -17.13 -6.31 -23.81
N GLU A 168 -17.63 -5.12 -24.13
CA GLU A 168 -17.77 -4.01 -23.18
C GLU A 168 -18.57 -4.42 -21.92
N PHE A 169 -19.54 -5.32 -22.06
CA PHE A 169 -20.34 -5.85 -20.96
C PHE A 169 -19.49 -6.58 -19.91
N SER A 170 -18.58 -7.46 -20.35
CA SER A 170 -17.71 -8.22 -19.44
C SER A 170 -16.75 -7.32 -18.66
N LEU A 171 -16.17 -6.31 -19.33
CA LEU A 171 -15.33 -5.33 -18.65
C LEU A 171 -16.12 -4.53 -17.62
N LYS A 172 -17.31 -4.04 -17.99
CA LYS A 172 -18.17 -3.26 -17.10
C LYS A 172 -18.51 -4.05 -15.82
N SER A 173 -18.86 -5.32 -15.96
CA SER A 173 -19.18 -6.19 -14.82
C SER A 173 -18.01 -6.30 -13.83
N ILE A 174 -16.77 -6.50 -14.31
CA ILE A 174 -15.58 -6.53 -13.46
C ILE A 174 -15.37 -5.19 -12.76
N LEU A 175 -15.49 -4.08 -13.49
CA LEU A 175 -15.25 -2.73 -12.94
C LEU A 175 -16.28 -2.35 -11.88
N ASP A 176 -17.56 -2.72 -12.05
CA ASP A 176 -18.62 -2.45 -11.07
C ASP A 176 -18.36 -3.16 -9.72
N HIS A 177 -17.74 -4.35 -9.77
CA HIS A 177 -17.35 -5.14 -8.60
C HIS A 177 -15.93 -4.85 -8.10
N SER A 178 -15.20 -3.96 -8.79
CA SER A 178 -13.85 -3.56 -8.38
C SER A 178 -13.89 -2.33 -7.48
N LEU A 179 -12.83 -2.12 -6.69
CA LEU A 179 -12.66 -0.91 -5.89
C LEU A 179 -11.85 0.11 -6.70
N ASN A 180 -12.48 1.21 -7.11
CA ASN A 180 -11.81 2.23 -7.90
C ASN A 180 -11.14 3.31 -7.03
N ASP A 181 -10.28 4.12 -7.64
CA ASP A 181 -9.50 5.20 -7.01
C ASP A 181 -10.33 6.29 -6.31
N VAL A 182 -11.57 6.59 -6.73
CA VAL A 182 -12.46 7.54 -6.00
C VAL A 182 -13.15 6.84 -4.84
N GLU A 183 -13.52 5.57 -4.99
CA GLU A 183 -14.04 4.79 -3.86
C GLU A 183 -12.94 4.63 -2.79
N MET A 184 -11.69 4.37 -3.20
CA MET A 184 -10.54 4.34 -2.30
C MET A 184 -10.32 5.71 -1.65
N GLU A 185 -10.30 6.79 -2.43
CA GLU A 185 -10.21 8.16 -1.90
C GLU A 185 -11.26 8.40 -0.80
N ALA A 186 -12.54 8.14 -1.09
CA ALA A 186 -13.62 8.34 -0.14
C ALA A 186 -13.52 7.46 1.12
N LEU A 187 -12.92 6.26 1.01
CA LEU A 187 -12.71 5.36 2.14
C LEU A 187 -11.50 5.75 2.99
N PHE A 188 -10.42 6.26 2.37
CA PHE A 188 -9.20 6.68 3.04
C PHE A 188 -9.29 8.10 3.63
N GLU A 189 -10.05 9.00 3.01
CA GLU A 189 -10.21 10.39 3.43
C GLU A 189 -10.57 10.55 4.92
N PRO A 190 -11.60 9.84 5.45
CA PRO A 190 -12.00 9.99 6.84
C PRO A 190 -11.09 9.26 7.84
N ILE A 191 -10.09 8.47 7.40
CA ILE A 191 -9.14 7.82 8.31
C ILE A 191 -8.26 8.88 8.95
N ASN A 192 -8.29 8.93 10.28
CA ASN A 192 -7.66 10.00 11.06
C ASN A 192 -6.32 9.54 11.65
N ALA A 193 -5.38 9.11 10.81
CA ALA A 193 -4.03 8.71 11.19
C ALA A 193 -3.00 9.66 10.58
N SER A 194 -1.96 10.04 11.33
CA SER A 194 -0.89 10.91 10.80
C SER A 194 0.10 10.15 9.92
N GLN A 195 0.11 8.81 10.01
CA GLN A 195 0.97 7.95 9.21
C GLN A 195 0.13 6.89 8.53
N LEU A 196 -0.08 7.06 7.22
CA LEU A 196 -0.91 6.15 6.43
C LEU A 196 -0.12 5.62 5.23
N LEU A 197 0.09 4.31 5.23
CA LEU A 197 0.83 3.58 4.21
C LEU A 197 -0.13 2.73 3.39
N PHE A 198 0.02 2.75 2.07
CA PHE A 198 -0.74 1.91 1.16
C PHE A 198 0.17 1.26 0.12
N VAL A 199 0.33 -0.06 0.22
CA VAL A 199 1.15 -0.86 -0.69
C VAL A 199 0.24 -1.67 -1.60
N ILE A 200 0.45 -1.56 -2.91
CA ILE A 200 -0.35 -2.21 -3.95
C ILE A 200 0.57 -3.06 -4.83
N ASP A 201 0.57 -4.38 -4.60
CA ASP A 201 1.21 -5.37 -5.45
C ASP A 201 0.18 -5.98 -6.42
N ALA A 202 -0.17 -5.22 -7.45
CA ALA A 202 -1.23 -5.62 -8.38
C ALA A 202 -0.90 -5.30 -9.83
N CYS A 203 -1.25 -6.22 -10.74
CA CYS A 203 -1.11 -6.03 -12.18
C CYS A 203 -1.77 -4.71 -12.63
N ASN A 204 -1.19 -4.01 -13.62
CA ASN A 204 -1.70 -2.73 -14.18
C ASN A 204 -1.88 -1.52 -13.23
N SER A 205 -1.47 -1.59 -11.96
CA SER A 205 -1.69 -0.51 -10.97
C SER A 205 -0.86 0.77 -11.17
N GLY A 206 0.39 0.64 -11.61
CA GLY A 206 1.30 1.78 -11.78
C GLY A 206 0.92 2.76 -12.89
N GLN A 207 0.32 2.29 -13.99
CA GLN A 207 0.00 3.16 -15.15
C GLN A 207 -1.14 4.15 -14.86
N ALA A 208 -2.08 3.78 -13.98
CA ALA A 208 -3.21 4.64 -13.67
C ALA A 208 -2.78 5.87 -12.87
N LEU A 209 -1.83 5.71 -11.93
CA LEU A 209 -1.27 6.84 -11.18
C LEU A 209 -0.38 7.75 -12.05
N GLU A 210 0.30 7.21 -13.07
CA GLU A 210 1.06 8.01 -14.05
C GLU A 210 0.16 8.92 -14.93
N ALA A 211 -1.06 8.47 -15.24
CA ALA A 211 -2.03 9.29 -15.98
C ALA A 211 -2.47 10.52 -15.17
N GLU A 212 -2.46 10.42 -13.84
CA GLU A 212 -2.74 11.54 -12.93
C GLU A 212 -1.52 12.47 -12.76
N GLU A 213 -0.31 11.93 -12.65
CA GLU A 213 0.93 12.73 -12.49
C GLU A 213 1.17 13.71 -13.66
N LYS A 214 0.71 13.37 -14.88
CA LYS A 214 0.77 14.29 -16.04
C LYS A 214 -0.14 15.51 -15.91
N ARG A 215 -1.13 15.49 -15.01
CA ARG A 215 -2.00 16.64 -14.71
C ARG A 215 -1.25 17.57 -13.77
N ARG A 216 -0.75 18.68 -14.32
CA ARG A 216 0.15 19.61 -13.61
C ARG A 216 -0.55 20.27 -12.42
N GLY A 217 -0.09 19.96 -11.21
CA GLY A 217 -0.41 20.63 -9.95
C GLY A 217 -1.62 20.03 -9.21
N PRO A 218 -1.63 20.09 -7.86
CA PRO A 218 -2.59 19.37 -7.00
C PRO A 218 -4.08 19.62 -7.31
N MET A 219 -4.50 20.81 -7.76
CA MET A 219 -5.91 20.99 -8.17
C MET A 219 -6.33 20.27 -9.46
N ASN A 220 -5.38 19.76 -10.25
CA ASN A 220 -5.69 19.05 -11.49
C ASN A 220 -5.68 17.52 -11.32
N SER A 221 -5.23 17.00 -10.17
CA SER A 221 -5.44 15.62 -9.74
C SER A 221 -6.78 15.50 -9.02
N LYS A 222 -7.55 14.45 -9.36
CA LYS A 222 -8.74 14.00 -8.61
C LYS A 222 -8.45 12.57 -8.21
N GLY A 223 -8.94 12.07 -7.08
CA GLY A 223 -8.68 10.68 -6.72
C GLY A 223 -7.57 10.51 -5.68
N LEU A 224 -7.11 9.27 -5.59
CA LEU A 224 -6.20 8.79 -4.56
C LEU A 224 -4.85 9.54 -4.53
N ALA A 225 -4.33 10.01 -5.66
CA ALA A 225 -3.05 10.74 -5.67
C ALA A 225 -3.15 12.11 -4.99
N GLN A 226 -4.27 12.81 -5.19
CA GLN A 226 -4.50 14.09 -4.52
C GLN A 226 -4.65 13.89 -3.02
N LEU A 227 -5.43 12.88 -2.62
CA LEU A 227 -5.59 12.53 -1.22
C LEU A 227 -4.26 12.14 -0.56
N ALA A 228 -3.41 11.38 -1.27
CA ALA A 228 -2.10 11.02 -0.78
C ALA A 228 -1.24 12.25 -0.49
N TYR A 229 -1.28 13.26 -1.37
CA TYR A 229 -0.62 14.53 -1.12
C TYR A 229 -1.27 15.28 0.05
N GLU A 230 -2.59 15.36 0.17
CA GLU A 230 -3.26 16.13 1.22
C GLU A 230 -3.14 15.52 2.62
N LYS A 231 -3.14 14.19 2.72
CA LYS A 231 -3.03 13.47 3.99
C LYS A 231 -1.59 13.06 4.34
N GLY A 232 -0.63 13.26 3.44
CA GLY A 232 0.74 12.80 3.64
C GLY A 232 0.84 11.26 3.60
N MET A 233 0.04 10.61 2.75
CA MET A 233 0.09 9.16 2.61
C MET A 233 1.37 8.72 1.89
N TYR A 234 1.85 7.55 2.27
CA TYR A 234 2.91 6.83 1.58
C TYR A 234 2.30 5.73 0.74
N ILE A 235 2.28 5.90 -0.58
CA ILE A 235 1.79 4.89 -1.51
C ILE A 235 2.95 4.28 -2.28
N LEU A 236 2.99 2.95 -2.32
CA LEU A 236 3.89 2.19 -3.19
C LEU A 236 3.06 1.26 -4.05
N THR A 237 3.17 1.38 -5.36
CA THR A 237 2.46 0.50 -6.29
C THR A 237 3.45 -0.23 -7.18
N ALA A 238 3.18 -1.47 -7.55
CA ALA A 238 3.92 -2.16 -8.58
C ALA A 238 2.98 -2.88 -9.53
N ALA A 239 3.15 -2.61 -10.83
CA ALA A 239 2.46 -3.34 -11.88
C ALA A 239 3.31 -4.52 -12.34
N GLN A 240 2.82 -5.74 -12.10
CA GLN A 240 3.39 -6.97 -12.62
C GLN A 240 2.58 -7.46 -13.84
N SER A 241 3.22 -8.12 -14.81
CA SER A 241 2.49 -8.86 -15.85
C SER A 241 2.33 -10.33 -15.45
N TYR A 242 1.39 -11.06 -16.06
CA TYR A 242 1.18 -12.48 -15.73
C TYR A 242 2.42 -13.35 -16.01
N GLN A 243 3.18 -13.03 -17.06
CA GLN A 243 4.45 -13.72 -17.36
C GLN A 243 5.45 -13.53 -16.22
N LEU A 244 5.55 -12.31 -15.69
CA LEU A 244 6.40 -11.98 -14.55
C LEU A 244 5.98 -12.70 -13.27
N ALA A 245 4.68 -12.88 -13.02
CA ALA A 245 4.17 -13.61 -11.85
C ALA A 245 4.68 -15.06 -11.81
N ASN A 246 4.80 -15.71 -12.97
CA ASN A 246 5.36 -17.05 -13.04
C ASN A 246 6.88 -17.08 -12.86
N GLU A 247 7.60 -16.01 -13.20
CA GLU A 247 9.05 -15.94 -12.96
C GLU A 247 9.40 -15.80 -11.49
N ALA A 248 8.59 -15.05 -10.74
CA ALA A 248 8.74 -14.86 -9.30
C ALA A 248 8.48 -16.13 -8.49
N ALA A 249 7.88 -17.18 -9.09
CA ALA A 249 7.53 -18.42 -8.39
C ALA A 249 8.70 -19.10 -7.65
N ALA A 250 9.94 -18.92 -8.12
CA ALA A 250 11.13 -19.44 -7.46
C ALA A 250 11.47 -18.73 -6.13
N LEU A 251 10.85 -17.57 -5.86
CA LEU A 251 11.00 -16.79 -4.64
C LEU A 251 9.95 -17.15 -3.59
N GLY A 252 8.89 -17.88 -3.96
CA GLY A 252 7.70 -18.08 -3.11
C GLY A 252 6.80 -16.84 -2.99
N HIS A 253 7.17 -15.73 -3.64
CA HIS A 253 6.55 -14.41 -3.49
C HIS A 253 6.51 -13.64 -4.82
N GLY A 254 5.67 -12.61 -4.88
CA GLY A 254 5.83 -11.50 -5.84
C GLY A 254 7.17 -10.79 -5.69
N PHE A 255 7.69 -10.17 -6.76
CA PHE A 255 8.99 -9.47 -6.69
C PHE A 255 8.95 -8.31 -5.71
N LEU A 256 7.84 -7.55 -5.68
CA LEU A 256 7.70 -6.42 -4.77
C LEU A 256 7.70 -6.90 -3.32
N THR A 257 6.87 -7.88 -2.97
CA THR A 257 6.84 -8.43 -1.59
C THR A 257 8.20 -8.98 -1.17
N TYR A 258 8.87 -9.76 -2.03
CA TYR A 258 10.19 -10.29 -1.74
C TYR A 258 11.20 -9.17 -1.41
N VAL A 259 11.22 -8.12 -2.24
CA VAL A 259 12.14 -7.00 -2.06
C VAL A 259 11.79 -6.20 -0.80
N LEU A 260 10.51 -5.96 -0.52
CA LEU A 260 10.09 -5.24 0.68
C LEU A 260 10.41 -6.02 1.96
N VAL A 261 10.02 -7.29 2.01
CA VAL A 261 10.05 -8.10 3.23
C VAL A 261 11.40 -8.78 3.42
N GLU A 262 11.84 -9.59 2.46
CA GLU A 262 13.04 -10.42 2.59
C GLU A 262 14.32 -9.58 2.52
N GLU A 263 14.45 -8.78 1.46
CA GLU A 263 15.63 -7.94 1.27
C GLU A 263 15.56 -6.68 2.15
N GLY A 264 14.46 -5.94 2.09
CA GLY A 264 14.29 -4.65 2.74
C GLY A 264 14.33 -4.75 4.27
N LEU A 265 13.35 -5.43 4.87
CA LEU A 265 13.17 -5.44 6.34
C LEU A 265 13.96 -6.56 7.04
N LYS A 266 13.88 -7.81 6.56
CA LYS A 266 14.51 -8.97 7.23
C LYS A 266 16.04 -8.96 7.15
N LYS A 267 16.60 -8.66 5.95
CA LYS A 267 18.04 -8.49 5.74
C LYS A 267 18.52 -7.06 5.99
N GLY A 268 17.59 -6.11 6.15
CA GLY A 268 17.91 -4.71 6.39
C GLY A 268 18.66 -4.04 5.24
N GLN A 269 18.38 -4.43 3.99
CA GLN A 269 19.04 -3.86 2.80
C GLN A 269 18.43 -2.52 2.36
N ALA A 270 17.25 -2.18 2.88
CA ALA A 270 16.64 -0.87 2.69
C ALA A 270 17.21 0.24 3.58
N ASP A 271 18.08 -0.09 4.55
CA ASP A 271 18.87 0.90 5.29
C ASP A 271 19.84 1.58 4.32
N SER A 272 19.54 2.83 3.94
CA SER A 272 20.20 3.48 2.82
C SER A 272 21.67 3.72 3.14
N VAL A 273 22.53 3.68 2.12
CA VAL A 273 23.97 3.91 2.29
C VAL A 273 24.27 5.33 2.82
N ALA A 274 23.36 6.28 2.58
CA ALA A 274 23.50 7.68 3.01
C ALA A 274 23.26 7.88 4.51
N ALA A 275 22.40 7.06 5.14
CA ALA A 275 22.12 7.11 6.57
C ALA A 275 22.93 6.07 7.35
N ARG A 276 22.79 4.77 7.02
CA ARG A 276 23.40 3.62 7.73
C ARG A 276 23.34 3.75 9.25
N ASP A 277 22.21 4.22 9.75
CA ASP A 277 21.97 4.45 11.18
C ASP A 277 21.30 3.24 11.87
N GLY A 278 21.05 2.17 11.10
CA GLY A 278 20.40 0.95 11.58
C GLY A 278 18.88 1.08 11.73
N GLN A 279 18.30 2.21 11.33
CA GLN A 279 16.86 2.41 11.16
C GLN A 279 16.52 2.40 9.68
N ILE A 280 15.27 2.06 9.37
CA ILE A 280 14.75 2.09 8.01
C ILE A 280 13.51 2.95 8.05
N MET A 281 13.57 4.12 7.41
CA MET A 281 12.42 4.99 7.20
C MET A 281 11.54 4.44 6.08
N VAL A 282 10.24 4.77 6.11
CA VAL A 282 9.30 4.34 5.05
C VAL A 282 9.76 4.78 3.65
N ARG A 283 10.32 5.98 3.53
CA ARG A 283 10.86 6.48 2.24
C ARG A 283 12.01 5.61 1.75
N GLU A 284 12.98 5.31 2.61
CA GLU A 284 14.11 4.44 2.26
C GLU A 284 13.63 3.04 1.86
N TRP A 285 12.66 2.50 2.59
CA TRP A 285 12.05 1.21 2.27
C TRP A 285 11.38 1.19 0.90
N PHE A 286 10.59 2.22 0.59
CA PHE A 286 9.87 2.32 -0.67
C PHE A 286 10.80 2.65 -1.85
N ASP A 287 11.77 3.53 -1.65
CA ASP A 287 12.76 3.90 -2.67
C ASP A 287 13.68 2.71 -2.99
N TYR A 288 14.11 1.97 -1.97
CA TYR A 288 14.83 0.72 -2.14
C TYR A 288 14.03 -0.25 -3.01
N ALA A 289 12.73 -0.43 -2.73
CA ALA A 289 11.89 -1.31 -3.53
C ALA A 289 11.76 -0.84 -4.99
N ALA A 290 11.55 0.46 -5.21
CA ALA A 290 11.46 1.06 -6.53
C ALA A 290 12.74 0.88 -7.37
N GLU A 291 13.91 0.95 -6.74
CA GLU A 291 15.21 0.73 -7.39
C GLU A 291 15.53 -0.76 -7.59
N ARG A 292 15.22 -1.59 -6.59
CA ARG A 292 15.69 -2.99 -6.53
C ARG A 292 14.82 -3.95 -7.34
N VAL A 293 13.50 -3.80 -7.36
CA VAL A 293 12.59 -4.71 -8.08
C VAL A 293 12.94 -4.83 -9.57
N PRO A 294 13.18 -3.73 -10.32
CA PRO A 294 13.60 -3.83 -11.72
C PRO A 294 14.91 -4.60 -11.91
N ARG A 295 15.88 -4.40 -11.01
CA ARG A 295 17.19 -5.07 -11.06
C ARG A 295 17.09 -6.56 -10.76
N LEU A 296 16.38 -6.92 -9.69
CA LEU A 296 16.14 -8.31 -9.31
C LEU A 296 15.46 -9.07 -10.46
N HIS A 297 14.47 -8.44 -11.09
CA HIS A 297 13.81 -9.02 -12.26
C HIS A 297 14.79 -9.24 -13.42
N MET A 298 15.59 -8.23 -13.81
CA MET A 298 16.60 -8.38 -14.86
C MET A 298 17.65 -9.45 -14.55
N GLU A 299 18.09 -9.58 -13.29
CA GLU A 299 19.00 -10.63 -12.83
C GLU A 299 18.40 -12.03 -13.05
N ARG A 300 17.12 -12.21 -12.71
CA ARG A 300 16.40 -13.49 -12.87
C ARG A 300 16.19 -13.85 -14.34
N VAL A 301 15.82 -12.87 -15.17
CA VAL A 301 15.74 -13.06 -16.62
C VAL A 301 17.10 -13.47 -17.19
N LYS A 302 18.19 -12.80 -16.79
CA LYS A 302 19.56 -13.16 -17.24
C LYS A 302 19.98 -14.55 -16.79
N GLN A 303 19.68 -14.96 -15.56
CA GLN A 303 19.95 -16.31 -15.07
C GLN A 303 19.23 -17.37 -15.91
N LYS A 304 17.97 -17.14 -16.29
CA LYS A 304 17.24 -18.02 -17.21
C LYS A 304 17.75 -17.98 -18.66
N ARG A 305 18.38 -16.88 -19.08
CA ARG A 305 18.99 -16.75 -20.43
C ARG A 305 20.25 -17.56 -20.64
N GLY A 306 20.98 -17.90 -19.58
CA GLY A 306 22.01 -18.95 -19.63
C GLY A 306 21.46 -20.32 -20.07
N LEU A 307 20.12 -20.45 -20.16
CA LEU A 307 19.37 -21.63 -20.61
C LEU A 307 18.55 -21.39 -21.91
N GLY A 308 18.79 -20.30 -22.67
CA GLY A 308 18.33 -20.18 -24.07
C GLY A 308 16.99 -19.48 -24.37
N VAL A 309 16.53 -18.49 -23.59
CA VAL A 309 15.26 -17.75 -23.84
C VAL A 309 15.48 -16.32 -24.39
N VAL A 310 14.71 -15.92 -25.41
CA VAL A 310 14.73 -14.57 -26.01
C VAL A 310 13.85 -13.60 -25.21
N PHE A 311 14.36 -12.41 -24.87
CA PHE A 311 13.61 -11.34 -24.16
C PHE A 311 13.30 -10.21 -25.13
N THR A 312 12.08 -9.69 -25.08
CA THR A 312 11.54 -8.68 -25.99
C THR A 312 11.40 -7.30 -25.31
N GLY A 313 12.53 -6.68 -24.96
CA GLY A 313 12.60 -5.22 -24.71
C GLY A 313 12.23 -4.69 -23.31
N GLU A 314 12.43 -3.38 -23.10
CA GLU A 314 12.29 -2.66 -21.82
C GLU A 314 10.86 -2.59 -21.24
N LYS A 315 9.83 -2.95 -22.02
CA LYS A 315 8.41 -2.82 -21.62
C LYS A 315 7.92 -3.89 -20.64
N ASP A 316 8.68 -4.96 -20.45
CA ASP A 316 8.26 -6.11 -19.65
C ASP A 316 8.86 -6.13 -18.24
N VAL A 317 9.43 -5.02 -17.75
CA VAL A 317 10.04 -4.96 -16.40
C VAL A 317 9.07 -4.36 -15.39
N GLN A 318 8.79 -5.08 -14.30
CA GLN A 318 8.06 -4.53 -13.15
C GLN A 318 8.83 -3.35 -12.56
N ARG A 319 8.18 -2.18 -12.51
CA ARG A 319 8.75 -0.95 -11.98
C ARG A 319 7.81 -0.40 -10.91
N PRO A 320 8.14 -0.56 -9.62
CA PRO A 320 7.36 0.06 -8.57
C PRO A 320 7.42 1.58 -8.68
N ARG A 321 6.38 2.24 -8.17
CA ARG A 321 6.22 3.70 -8.14
C ARG A 321 5.86 4.13 -6.74
N THR A 322 6.50 5.20 -6.29
CA THR A 322 6.27 5.79 -4.98
C THR A 322 5.49 7.09 -5.13
N PHE A 323 4.56 7.33 -4.20
CA PHE A 323 3.83 8.58 -4.08
C PHE A 323 3.81 8.98 -2.60
N TYR A 324 4.47 10.09 -2.30
CA TYR A 324 4.50 10.75 -1.01
C TYR A 324 4.96 12.21 -1.24
N ARG A 325 4.78 13.09 -0.25
CA ARG A 325 5.20 14.50 -0.34
C ARG A 325 6.70 14.63 -0.56
N ARG A 326 7.16 15.63 -1.31
CA ARG A 326 8.60 15.86 -1.46
C ARG A 326 9.22 16.42 -0.19
N GLU A 327 8.45 17.26 0.50
CA GLU A 327 8.77 17.77 1.83
C GLU A 327 8.96 16.60 2.80
N MET A 328 10.00 16.67 3.63
CA MET A 328 10.19 15.68 4.69
C MET A 328 9.16 15.92 5.80
N ASP A 329 8.63 14.83 6.34
CA ASP A 329 7.78 14.90 7.53
C ASP A 329 8.61 15.39 8.70
N SER A 330 8.02 16.22 9.58
CA SER A 330 8.68 16.61 10.84
C SER A 330 8.98 15.41 11.75
N ARG A 331 8.25 14.31 11.56
CA ARG A 331 8.47 13.02 12.22
C ARG A 331 8.37 11.87 11.20
N PRO A 332 9.48 11.51 10.53
CA PRO A 332 9.46 10.41 9.58
C PRO A 332 9.16 9.10 10.29
N LEU A 333 8.32 8.25 9.70
CA LEU A 333 8.02 6.94 10.24
C LEU A 333 9.18 5.97 10.01
N VAL A 334 9.71 5.44 11.10
CA VAL A 334 10.61 4.27 11.10
C VAL A 334 9.76 3.01 10.99
N ILE A 335 10.02 2.20 9.95
CA ILE A 335 9.28 0.97 9.67
C ILE A 335 10.04 -0.29 10.10
N ALA A 336 11.36 -0.22 10.18
CA ALA A 336 12.20 -1.28 10.73
C ALA A 336 13.41 -0.71 11.47
N GLN A 337 13.92 -1.50 12.40
CA GLN A 337 15.20 -1.26 13.05
C GLN A 337 16.00 -2.56 13.06
N ARG A 338 17.30 -2.47 12.79
CA ARG A 338 18.18 -3.65 12.86
C ARG A 338 18.27 -4.13 14.31
N ASP A 339 17.99 -5.41 14.48
CA ASP A 339 18.15 -6.08 15.76
C ASP A 339 19.64 -6.15 16.10
N ALA A 340 20.06 -5.47 17.17
CA ALA A 340 21.47 -5.38 17.56
C ALA A 340 22.09 -6.78 17.75
N ALA A 341 21.29 -7.79 18.10
CA ALA A 341 21.71 -9.17 18.30
C ALA A 341 22.17 -9.91 17.02
N ARG A 342 21.90 -9.40 15.82
CA ARG A 342 22.30 -10.05 14.54
C ARG A 342 23.59 -9.52 13.92
N THR A 343 24.25 -8.53 14.53
CA THR A 343 25.53 -7.98 14.02
C THR A 343 26.77 -8.71 14.56
N GLY A 344 26.59 -9.82 15.27
CA GLY A 344 27.65 -10.58 15.94
C GLY A 344 27.97 -11.96 15.34
N GLN A 345 27.74 -12.22 14.05
CA GLN A 345 28.23 -13.44 13.37
C GLN A 345 28.94 -13.13 12.06
#